data_AF-A0A3D3HD24-F1
#
_entry.id   AF-A0A3D3HD24-F1
#
_cell.length_a   1.000
_cell.length_b   1.000
_cell.length_c   1.000
_cell.angle_alpha   90.00
_cell.angle_beta   90.00
_cell.angle_gamma   90.00
#
_symmetry.space_group_name_H-M   'P 1'
#
loop_
_entity.id
_entity.type
_entity.pdbx_description
1 polymer ?
#
loop_
_entity_poly.entity_id
_entity_poly.type
_entity_poly.pdbx_seq_one_letter_code
_entity_poly.pdbx_strand_id
1 'polypeptide(L)'
;QMKEAVQKFKKIITDSEGEIVHEENWGLKKLAYPIQKKSTGFYYLIEFRGPGELVDKLEVQYRRDERIIRFLTFRMDKYAVEYAEKKRKMKVTEKVREE
;
A
#
# COMPACT_ATOMS: atom_id res chain seq x y z
N GLN A 1 -2.88 -15.07 7.18
CA GLN A 1 -2.00 -14.03 7.79
C GLN A 1 -1.86 -12.77 6.92
N MET A 2 -1.08 -12.75 5.83
CA MET A 2 -0.88 -11.50 5.03
C MET A 2 -2.20 -10.95 4.47
N LYS A 3 -3.00 -11.79 3.80
CA LYS A 3 -4.29 -11.37 3.21
C LYS A 3 -5.24 -10.79 4.26
N GLU A 4 -5.29 -11.37 5.46
CA GLU A 4 -6.14 -10.89 6.56
C GLU A 4 -5.68 -9.54 7.09
N ALA A 5 -4.36 -9.35 7.25
CA ALA A 5 -3.80 -8.06 7.66
C ALA A 5 -4.17 -6.97 6.66
N VAL A 6 -3.97 -7.23 5.36
CA VAL A 6 -4.37 -6.30 4.28
C VAL A 6 -5.86 -5.99 4.34
N GLN A 7 -6.72 -7.00 4.45
CA GLN A 7 -8.17 -6.79 4.52
C GLN A 7 -8.60 -5.96 5.72
N LYS A 8 -7.95 -6.12 6.88
CA LYS A 8 -8.18 -5.27 8.06
C LYS A 8 -7.91 -3.79 7.75
N PHE A 9 -6.78 -3.48 7.10
CA PHE A 9 -6.45 -2.08 6.77
C PHE A 9 -7.32 -1.51 5.65
N LYS A 10 -7.72 -2.33 4.67
CA LYS A 10 -8.70 -1.91 3.67
C LYS A 10 -10.02 -1.49 4.32
N LYS A 11 -10.51 -2.26 5.29
CA LYS A 11 -11.73 -1.90 6.04
C LYS A 11 -11.56 -0.57 6.79
N ILE A 12 -10.44 -0.36 7.47
CA ILE A 12 -10.18 0.90 8.18
C ILE A 12 -10.20 2.10 7.22
N ILE A 13 -9.65 1.94 6.02
CA ILE A 13 -9.68 2.96 4.97
C ILE A 13 -11.12 3.24 4.55
N THR A 14 -11.90 2.22 4.20
CA THR A 14 -13.29 2.39 3.75
C THR A 14 -14.21 2.92 4.84
N ASP A 15 -14.02 2.50 6.09
CA ASP A 15 -14.83 2.91 7.25
C ASP A 15 -14.57 4.38 7.63
N SER A 16 -13.42 4.94 7.25
CA SER A 16 -13.09 6.35 7.49
C SER A 16 -13.25 7.22 6.25
N GLU A 17 -14.20 6.87 5.37
CA GLU A 17 -14.54 7.62 4.15
C GLU A 17 -13.38 7.69 3.14
N GLY A 18 -12.44 6.75 3.21
CA GLY A 18 -11.35 6.61 2.25
C GLY A 18 -11.74 5.75 1.05
N GLU A 19 -11.38 6.20 -0.14
CA GLU A 19 -11.53 5.45 -1.40
C GLU A 19 -10.19 4.79 -1.77
N ILE A 20 -10.21 3.50 -2.08
CA ILE A 20 -9.02 2.79 -2.57
C ILE A 20 -8.94 2.99 -4.08
N VAL A 21 -7.90 3.69 -4.55
CA VAL A 21 -7.67 3.98 -5.98
C VAL A 21 -6.96 2.82 -6.65
N HIS A 22 -5.95 2.25 -5.98
CA HIS A 22 -5.14 1.20 -6.55
C HIS A 22 -4.52 0.32 -5.48
N GLU A 23 -4.32 -0.95 -5.81
CA GLU A 23 -3.61 -1.91 -4.98
C GLU A 23 -2.63 -2.72 -5.81
N GLU A 24 -1.45 -2.97 -5.26
CA GLU A 24 -0.45 -3.83 -5.88
C GLU A 24 0.14 -4.77 -4.82
N ASN A 25 0.08 -6.07 -5.08
CA ASN A 25 0.72 -7.07 -4.24
C ASN A 25 2.08 -7.45 -4.83
N TRP A 26 3.15 -7.05 -4.16
CA TRP A 26 4.52 -7.35 -4.59
C TRP A 26 5.03 -8.70 -4.07
N GLY A 27 4.27 -9.34 -3.18
CA GLY A 27 4.62 -10.63 -2.60
C GLY A 27 5.83 -10.56 -1.68
N LEU A 28 6.47 -11.72 -1.50
CA LEU A 28 7.65 -11.88 -0.66
C LEU A 28 8.88 -11.33 -1.37
N LYS A 29 9.58 -10.38 -0.73
CA LYS A 29 10.86 -9.85 -1.20
C LYS A 29 11.93 -9.99 -0.12
N LYS A 30 13.18 -10.15 -0.56
CA LYS A 30 14.36 -10.12 0.31
C LYS A 30 14.68 -8.66 0.65
N LEU A 31 14.90 -8.40 1.93
CA LEU A 31 15.27 -7.08 2.43
C LEU A 31 16.77 -6.84 2.18
N ALA A 32 17.14 -5.58 1.95
CA ALA A 32 18.55 -5.20 1.80
C ALA A 32 19.35 -5.44 3.09
N TYR A 33 18.70 -5.26 4.25
CA TYR A 33 19.26 -5.54 5.57
C TYR A 33 18.15 -6.06 6.50
N PRO A 34 18.50 -6.81 7.58
CA PRO A 34 17.49 -7.34 8.49
C PRO A 34 16.74 -6.25 9.25
N ILE A 35 15.42 -6.37 9.35
CA ILE A 35 14.57 -5.51 10.18
C ILE A 35 13.94 -6.40 11.25
N GLN A 36 14.09 -6.05 12.54
CA GLN A 36 13.60 -6.88 13.65
C GLN A 36 14.03 -8.37 13.52
N LYS A 37 15.27 -8.61 13.08
CA LYS A 37 15.85 -9.95 12.81
C LYS A 37 15.17 -10.74 11.67
N LYS A 38 14.31 -10.13 10.86
CA LYS A 38 13.72 -10.72 9.64
C LYS A 38 14.51 -10.28 8.42
N SER A 39 14.82 -11.22 7.51
CA SER A 39 15.57 -10.98 6.26
C SER A 39 14.68 -10.89 5.02
N THR A 40 13.41 -11.29 5.14
CA THR A 40 12.39 -11.24 4.08
C THR A 40 11.12 -10.58 4.60
N GLY A 41 10.33 -10.01 3.70
CA GLY A 41 9.06 -9.36 4.05
C GLY A 41 8.09 -9.37 2.89
N PHE A 42 6.79 -9.36 3.20
CA PHE A 42 5.73 -9.18 2.22
C PHE A 42 5.51 -7.69 1.97
N TYR A 43 5.56 -7.28 0.70
CA TYR A 43 5.30 -5.90 0.30
C TYR A 43 3.90 -5.79 -0.30
N TYR A 44 3.15 -4.79 0.18
CA TYR A 44 1.83 -4.48 -0.30
C TYR A 44 1.70 -2.97 -0.44
N LEU A 45 1.26 -2.51 -1.60
CA LEU A 45 1.06 -1.10 -1.92
C LEU A 45 -0.42 -0.82 -2.02
N ILE A 46 -0.87 0.22 -1.31
CA ILE A 46 -2.25 0.72 -1.38
C ILE A 46 -2.16 2.21 -1.68
N GLU A 47 -2.79 2.62 -2.77
CA GLU A 47 -3.08 4.01 -3.06
C GLU A 47 -4.53 4.28 -2.70
N PHE A 48 -4.75 5.29 -1.87
CA PHE A 48 -6.07 5.68 -1.43
C PHE A 48 -6.21 7.19 -1.44
N ARG A 49 -7.46 7.64 -1.53
CA ARG A 49 -7.89 9.03 -1.36
C ARG A 49 -8.73 9.11 -0.11
N GLY A 50 -8.59 10.18 0.66
CA GLY A 50 -9.36 10.34 1.88
C GLY A 50 -8.93 11.57 2.68
N PRO A 51 -9.63 11.85 3.79
CA PRO A 51 -9.29 12.95 4.68
C PRO A 51 -7.92 12.72 5.34
N GLY A 52 -7.22 13.80 5.69
CA GLY A 52 -5.90 13.71 6.34
C GLY A 52 -5.94 12.95 7.67
N GLU A 53 -7.02 13.08 8.43
CA GLU A 53 -7.23 12.40 9.72
C GLU A 53 -7.22 10.86 9.62
N LEU A 54 -7.54 10.31 8.44
CA LEU A 54 -7.45 8.87 8.19
C LEU A 54 -5.99 8.37 8.35
N VAL A 55 -5.01 9.18 7.97
CA VAL A 55 -3.59 8.80 8.03
C VAL A 55 -3.16 8.57 9.47
N ASP A 56 -3.53 9.46 10.39
CA ASP A 56 -3.18 9.33 11.81
C ASP A 56 -3.79 8.05 12.41
N LYS A 57 -5.05 7.74 12.08
CA LYS A 57 -5.71 6.50 12.49
C LYS A 57 -4.98 5.27 11.95
N LEU A 58 -4.57 5.30 10.69
CA LEU A 58 -3.82 4.20 10.07
C LEU A 58 -2.47 4.00 10.73
N GLU A 59 -1.71 5.06 10.97
CA GLU A 59 -0.39 4.96 11.62
C GLU A 59 -0.47 4.37 13.03
N VAL A 60 -1.48 4.76 13.81
CA VAL A 60 -1.73 4.17 15.12
C VAL A 60 -2.02 2.67 15.00
N GLN A 61 -2.84 2.27 14.04
CA GLN A 61 -3.17 0.86 13.82
C GLN A 61 -1.99 0.06 13.28
N TYR A 62 -1.15 0.64 12.41
CA TYR A 62 0.07 0.02 11.93
C TYR A 62 1.07 -0.24 13.05
N ARG A 63 1.23 0.73 13.98
CA ARG A 63 2.12 0.57 15.14
C ARG A 63 1.60 -0.47 16.15
N ARG A 64 0.28 -0.61 16.30
CA ARG A 64 -0.35 -1.59 17.19
C ARG A 64 -0.28 -3.02 16.66
N ASP A 65 -0.15 -3.19 15.34
CA ASP A 65 -0.15 -4.51 14.71
C ASP A 65 1.29 -5.03 14.54
N GLU A 66 1.72 -5.93 15.42
CA GLU A 66 3.09 -6.50 15.42
C GLU A 66 3.44 -7.26 14.13
N ARG A 67 2.45 -7.59 13.29
CA ARG A 67 2.67 -8.22 11.99
C ARG A 67 3.29 -7.25 10.98
N ILE A 68 3.20 -5.94 11.21
CA ILE A 68 3.78 -4.90 10.36
C ILE A 68 5.13 -4.48 10.94
N ILE A 69 6.20 -4.83 10.22
CA ILE A 69 7.57 -4.49 10.63
C ILE A 69 8.01 -3.09 10.17
N ARG A 70 7.38 -2.54 9.14
CA ARG A 70 7.67 -1.21 8.57
C ARG A 70 6.50 -0.76 7.69
N PHE A 71 6.18 0.53 7.75
CA PHE A 71 5.23 1.19 6.88
C PHE A 71 5.79 2.56 6.46
N LEU A 72 5.29 3.08 5.35
CA LEU A 72 5.58 4.43 4.88
C LEU A 72 4.33 4.96 4.20
N THR A 73 3.80 6.06 4.74
CA THR A 73 2.71 6.79 4.12
C THR A 73 3.26 8.12 3.64
N PHE A 74 2.96 8.49 2.39
CA PHE A 74 3.38 9.76 1.83
C PHE A 74 2.23 10.38 1.03
N ARG A 75 2.15 11.70 1.05
CA ARG A 75 1.15 12.43 0.27
C ARG A 75 1.65 12.60 -1.16
N MET A 76 0.83 12.22 -2.12
CA MET A 76 1.10 12.46 -3.53
C MET A 76 0.72 13.89 -3.90
N ASP A 77 1.61 14.59 -4.62
CA ASP A 77 1.29 15.88 -5.23
C ASP A 77 0.61 15.67 -6.59
N LYS A 78 0.17 16.77 -7.22
CA LYS A 78 -0.55 16.72 -8.50
C LYS A 78 0.24 15.98 -9.58
N TYR A 79 1.54 16.26 -9.69
CA TYR A 79 2.40 15.66 -10.70
C TYR A 79 2.67 14.18 -10.45
N ALA A 80 2.83 13.76 -9.18
CA ALA A 80 2.99 12.35 -8.83
C ALA A 80 1.72 11.54 -9.15
N VAL A 81 0.52 12.10 -8.92
CA VAL A 81 -0.74 11.44 -9.27
C VAL A 81 -0.84 11.24 -10.78
N GLU A 82 -0.58 12.28 -11.58
CA GLU A 82 -0.60 12.18 -13.04
C GLU A 82 0.42 11.15 -13.56
N TYR A 83 1.63 11.12 -12.98
CA TYR A 83 2.65 10.14 -13.33
C TYR A 83 2.22 8.71 -12.98
N ALA A 84 1.66 8.49 -11.79
CA ALA A 84 1.18 7.18 -11.36
C ALA A 84 0.06 6.67 -12.27
N GLU A 85 -0.90 7.52 -12.64
CA GLU A 85 -1.96 7.19 -13.58
C GLU A 85 -1.43 6.83 -14.97
N LYS A 86 -0.49 7.62 -15.52
CA LYS A 86 0.16 7.30 -16.80
C LYS A 86 0.89 5.96 -16.75
N LYS A 87 1.68 5.73 -15.69
CA LYS A 87 2.43 4.48 -15.50
C LYS A 87 1.51 3.26 -15.39
N ARG A 88 0.38 3.41 -14.68
CA ARG A 88 -0.66 2.37 -14.62
C ARG A 88 -1.23 2.07 -16.00
N LYS A 89 -1.63 3.11 -16.75
CA LYS A 89 -2.16 2.94 -18.11
C LYS A 89 -1.17 2.19 -19.02
N MET A 90 0.10 2.58 -19.01
CA MET A 90 1.14 1.88 -19.78
C MET A 90 1.28 0.40 -19.39
N LYS A 91 1.36 0.09 -18.09
CA LYS A 91 1.41 -1.31 -17.61
C LYS A 91 0.20 -2.15 -18.06
N VAL A 92 -1.00 -1.55 -18.09
CA VAL A 92 -2.21 -2.24 -18.56
C VAL A 92 -2.14 -2.48 -20.06
N THR A 93 -1.71 -1.49 -20.85
CA THR A 93 -1.56 -1.63 -22.31
C THR A 93 -0.52 -2.69 -22.67
N GLU A 94 0.59 -2.77 -21.96
CA GLU A 94 1.61 -3.81 -22.17
C GLU A 94 1.03 -5.22 -21.92
N LYS A 95 0.30 -5.41 -20.81
CA LYS A 95 -0.36 -6.69 -20.52
C LYS A 95 -1.34 -7.12 -21.62
N VAL A 96 -2.18 -6.21 -22.10
CA VAL A 96 -3.18 -6.51 -23.15
C VAL A 96 -2.52 -6.85 -24.49
N ARG A 97 -1.28 -6.40 -24.74
CA ARG A 97 -0.54 -6.71 -25.97
C ARG A 97 0.20 -8.05 -25.90
N GLU A 98 0.46 -8.54 -24.69
CA GLU A 98 1.13 -9.83 -24.45
C GLU A 98 0.14 -11.01 -24.35
N GLU A 99 -1.14 -10.73 -24.09
CA GLU A 99 -2.27 -11.68 -24.14
C GLU A 99 -2.86 -11.81 -25.55
#